data_AF-A0A1J9U363-F1
#
_entry.id   AF-A0A1J9U363-F1
#
_cell.length_a   1.000
_cell.length_b   1.000
_cell.length_c   1.000
_cell.angle_alpha   90.00
_cell.angle_beta   90.00
_cell.angle_gamma   90.00
#
_symmetry.space_group_name_H-M   'P 1'
#
loop_
_entity.id
_entity.type
_entity.pdbx_description
1 polymer ?
#
loop_
_entity_poly.entity_id
_entity_poly.type
_entity_poly.pdbx_seq_one_letter_code
_entity_poly.pdbx_strand_id
1 'polypeptide(L)' 'MENLKAFYIHLTVYILVNLMLFLINVISDSSELWFLYPLGGWGIGIVIHGLTTLPLGIFGKEWEERKIKKYMEKDK' A
#
# COMPACT_ATOMS: atom_id res chain seq x y z
N MET A 1 9.24 -11.40 -4.20
CA MET A 1 9.78 -10.96 -2.89
C MET A 1 10.13 -9.48 -2.88
N GLU A 2 10.83 -8.96 -3.88
CA GLU A 2 11.23 -7.54 -3.96
C GLU A 2 10.04 -6.56 -3.90
N ASN A 3 8.95 -6.85 -4.64
CA ASN A 3 7.75 -6.01 -4.65
C ASN A 3 7.04 -5.92 -3.29
N LEU A 4 7.06 -7.01 -2.51
CA LEU A 4 6.45 -7.05 -1.18
C LEU A 4 7.27 -6.24 -0.17
N LYS A 5 8.60 -6.34 -0.24
CA LYS A 5 9.51 -5.53 0.59
C LYS A 5 9.36 -4.04 0.28
N ALA A 6 9.27 -3.68 -1.01
CA ALA A 6 9.00 -2.31 -1.43
C ALA A 6 7.65 -1.80 -0.89
N PHE A 7 6.57 -2.60 -1.03
CA PHE A 7 5.26 -2.25 -0.47
C PHE A 7 5.30 -1.99 1.03
N TYR A 8 5.97 -2.84 1.82
CA TYR A 8 6.09 -2.64 3.27
C TYR A 8 6.87 -1.36 3.63
N ILE A 9 7.90 -1.02 2.86
CA ILE A 9 8.63 0.25 3.05
C ILE A 9 7.69 1.43 2.78
N HIS A 10 6.98 1.41 1.65
CA HIS A 10 6.03 2.47 1.30
C HIS A 10 4.89 2.60 2.33
N LEU A 11 4.34 1.49 2.81
CA LEU A 11 3.32 1.46 3.85
C LEU A 11 3.84 2.00 5.18
N THR A 12 5.07 1.63 5.57
CA THR A 12 5.69 2.10 6.82
C THR A 12 5.92 3.61 6.76
N VAL A 13 6.48 4.12 5.66
CA VAL A 13 6.68 5.56 5.44
C VAL A 13 5.33 6.29 5.48
N TYR A 14 4.31 5.75 4.82
CA TYR A 14 2.97 6.33 4.83
C TYR A 14 2.41 6.45 6.27
N ILE A 15 2.50 5.39 7.08
CA ILE A 15 2.03 5.41 8.47
C ILE A 15 2.80 6.44 9.29
N LEU A 16 4.14 6.45 9.21
CA LEU A 16 4.99 7.35 9.97
C LEU A 16 4.72 8.83 9.64
N VAL A 17 4.60 9.15 8.35
CA VAL A 17 4.33 10.54 7.94
C VAL A 17 2.93 10.96 8.36
N ASN A 18 1.89 10.14 8.14
CA ASN A 18 0.54 10.53 8.55
C ASN A 18 0.40 10.63 10.06
N LEU A 19 1.09 9.80 10.85
CA LEU A 19 1.14 9.93 12.30
C LEU A 19 1.81 11.25 12.72
N MET A 20 2.91 11.62 12.06
CA MET A 20 3.57 12.91 12.29
C MET A 20 2.65 14.09 11.96
N LEU A 21 1.95 14.05 10.82
CA LEU A 21 1.02 15.12 10.41
C LEU A 21 -0.19 15.21 11.35
N PHE A 22 -0.70 14.07 11.83
CA PHE A 22 -1.74 14.01 12.86
C PHE A 22 -1.28 14.69 14.16
N LEU A 23 -0.07 14.37 14.64
CA LEU A 23 0.49 15.01 15.83
C LEU A 23 0.65 16.52 15.64
N ILE A 24 1.15 16.97 14.48
CA ILE A 24 1.27 18.41 14.17
C ILE A 24 -0.10 19.08 14.18
N ASN A 25 -1.11 18.45 13.57
CA ASN A 25 -2.46 19.00 13.51
C ASN A 25 -3.08 19.19 14.91
N VAL A 26 -2.93 18.20 15.78
CA VAL A 26 -3.42 18.25 17.18
C VAL A 26 -2.63 19.25 18.03
N ILE A 27 -1.31 19.30 17.90
CA ILE A 27 -0.46 20.20 18.70
C ILE A 27 -0.61 21.65 18.26
N SER A 28 -0.88 21.89 16.98
CA SER A 28 -1.03 23.24 16.42
C SER A 28 -2.40 23.85 16.70
N ASP A 29 -3.23 23.20 17.54
CA ASP A 29 -4.59 23.60 17.92
C ASP A 29 -5.43 23.98 16.69
N SER A 30 -5.27 23.19 15.63
CA SER A 30 -5.94 23.44 14.37
C SER A 30 -7.41 23.10 14.52
N SER A 31 -8.28 24.09 14.32
CA SER A 31 -9.73 23.86 14.25
C SER A 31 -10.13 22.94 13.08
N GLU A 32 -9.22 22.72 12.13
CA GLU A 32 -9.43 21.90 10.94
C GLU A 32 -8.50 20.69 10.93
N LEU A 33 -9.05 19.49 10.68
CA LEU A 33 -8.29 18.25 10.56
C LEU A 33 -7.60 18.13 9.19
N TRP A 34 -6.73 19.08 8.85
CA TRP A 34 -6.07 19.14 7.55
C TRP A 34 -5.20 17.90 7.24
N PHE A 35 -4.76 17.13 8.25
CA PHE A 35 -4.02 15.89 8.04
C PHE A 35 -4.81 14.83 7.25
N LEU A 36 -6.14 14.96 7.17
CA LEU A 36 -7.00 14.08 6.37
C LEU A 36 -6.75 14.22 4.87
N TYR A 37 -6.37 15.41 4.39
CA TYR A 37 -6.10 15.65 2.96
C TYR A 37 -4.90 14.83 2.45
N PRO A 38 -3.70 14.89 3.07
CA PRO A 38 -2.62 13.99 2.71
C PRO A 38 -3.08 12.56 2.94
N LEU A 39 -3.60 12.19 4.12
CA LEU A 39 -4.03 10.82 4.43
C LEU A 39 -4.88 10.18 3.33
N GLY A 40 -5.90 10.88 2.84
CA GLY A 40 -6.74 10.43 1.72
C GLY A 40 -6.02 10.45 0.37
N GLY A 41 -5.36 11.57 0.03
CA GLY A 41 -4.81 11.81 -1.31
C GLY A 41 -3.83 10.73 -1.79
N TRP A 42 -2.75 10.51 -1.04
CA TRP A 42 -1.78 9.44 -1.36
C TRP A 42 -2.14 8.08 -0.75
N GLY A 43 -3.10 8.01 0.18
CA GLY A 43 -3.55 6.75 0.80
C GLY A 43 -4.20 5.82 -0.21
N ILE A 44 -4.90 6.38 -1.20
CA ILE A 44 -5.45 5.63 -2.33
C ILE A 44 -4.34 4.88 -3.09
N GLY A 45 -3.18 5.52 -3.29
CA GLY A 45 -2.03 4.90 -3.95
C GLY A 45 -1.48 3.70 -3.17
N ILE A 46 -1.41 3.80 -1.84
CA ILE A 46 -1.00 2.70 -0.96
C ILE A 46 -2.02 1.55 -1.02
N VAL A 47 -3.32 1.84 -1.01
CA VAL A 47 -4.37 0.82 -1.13
C VAL A 47 -4.27 0.09 -2.47
N ILE A 48 -4.14 0.80 -3.58
CA ILE A 48 -3.97 0.20 -4.92
C ILE A 48 -2.69 -0.63 -4.98
N HIS A 49 -1.58 -0.11 -4.45
CA HIS A 49 -0.32 -0.86 -4.41
C HIS A 49 -0.45 -2.13 -3.57
N GLY A 50 -1.14 -2.08 -2.43
CA GLY A 50 -1.42 -3.24 -1.58
C GLY A 50 -2.31 -4.28 -2.25
N LEU A 51 -3.37 -3.87 -2.93
CA LEU A 51 -4.27 -4.78 -3.66
C LEU A 51 -3.57 -5.52 -4.82
N THR A 52 -2.50 -4.95 -5.36
CA THR A 52 -1.72 -5.54 -6.46
C THR A 52 -0.49 -6.32 -5.99
N THR A 53 0.04 -6.03 -4.80
CA THR A 53 1.25 -6.69 -4.26
C THR A 53 0.96 -7.73 -3.18
N LEU A 54 -0.17 -7.66 -2.48
CA LEU A 54 -0.54 -8.63 -1.46
C LEU A 54 -1.12 -9.90 -2.11
N PRO A 55 -0.75 -11.11 -1.61
CA PRO A 55 -1.26 -12.38 -2.12
C PRO A 55 -2.79 -12.54 -1.91
N LEU A 56 -3.36 -11.83 -0.94
CA LEU A 56 -4.80 -11.78 -0.65
C LEU A 56 -5.55 -10.66 -1.41
N GLY A 57 -4.84 -9.86 -2.19
CA GLY A 57 -5.44 -8.82 -3.02
C GLY A 57 -6.30 -9.40 -4.15
N ILE A 58 -7.19 -8.58 -4.69
CA ILE A 58 -8.15 -8.94 -5.76
C ILE A 58 -7.48 -9.58 -6.99
N PHE A 59 -6.19 -9.29 -7.20
CA PHE A 59 -5.39 -9.85 -8.29
C PHE A 59 -4.44 -10.98 -7.87
N GLY A 60 -4.23 -11.26 -6.58
CA GLY A 60 -3.15 -12.12 -6.09
C GLY A 60 -3.29 -13.59 -6.48
N LYS A 61 -4.41 -14.22 -6.11
CA LYS A 61 -4.61 -15.66 -6.29
C LYS A 61 -4.71 -16.08 -7.77
N GLU A 62 -5.46 -15.33 -8.56
CA GLU A 62 -5.68 -15.60 -9.98
C GLU A 62 -4.46 -15.23 -10.85
N TRP A 63 -3.66 -14.25 -10.43
CA TRP A 63 -2.37 -13.96 -11.06
C TRP A 63 -1.30 -15.00 -10.72
N GLU A 64 -1.23 -15.47 -9.47
CA GLU A 64 -0.33 -16.56 -9.07
C GLU A 64 -0.62 -17.85 -9.84
N GLU A 65 -1.90 -18.26 -9.92
CA GLU A 65 -2.31 -19.44 -10.68
C GLU A 65 -1.92 -19.33 -12.17
N ARG A 66 -2.11 -18.16 -12.80
CA ARG A 66 -1.66 -17.91 -14.19
C ARG A 66 -0.15 -18.01 -14.33
N LYS A 67 0.61 -17.51 -13.36
CA LYS A 67 2.08 -17.58 -13.41
C LYS A 67 2.55 -19.02 -13.27
N ILE A 68 2.02 -19.79 -12.31
CA ILE A 68 2.35 -21.20 -12.12
C ILE A 68 2.04 -22.01 -13.38
N LYS A 69 0.85 -21.82 -13.99
CA LYS A 69 0.49 -22.48 -15.25
C LYS A 69 1.47 -22.16 -16.38
N LYS A 70 1.89 -20.91 -16.50
CA LYS A 70 2.84 -20.46 -17.53
C LYS A 70 4.25 -21.06 -17.35
N TYR A 71 4.67 -21.36 -16.12
CA TYR A 71 5.92 -22.09 -15.86
C TYR A 71 5.78 -23.58 -16.20
N MET A 72 4.66 -24.22 -15.83
CA MET A 72 4.41 -25.63 -16.17
C MET A 72 4.26 -25.88 -17.68
N GLU A 73 3.77 -24.91 -18.45
CA GLU A 73 3.72 -24.98 -19.92
C GLU A 73 5.07 -24.72 -20.60
N LYS A 74 6.04 -24.10 -19.90
CA LYS A 74 7.38 -23.83 -20.43
C LYS A 74 8.39 -24.96 -20.18
N ASP A 75 8.15 -25.77 -19.15
CA ASP A 75 8.95 -26.97 -18.84
C ASP A 75 8.42 -28.24 -19.53
N LYS A 76 7.35 -28.12 -20.33
CA LYS A 76 6.92 -29.11 -21.32
C LYS A 76 7.47 -28.76 -22.70
#